data_AF-A0A963DDJ9-F1
#
_entry.id   AF-A0A963DDJ9-F1
#
_cell.length_a   1.000
_cell.length_b   1.000
_cell.length_c   1.000
_cell.angle_alpha   90.00
_cell.angle_beta   90.00
_cell.angle_gamma   90.00
#
_symmetry.space_group_name_H-M   'P 1'
#
loop_
_entity.id
_entity.type
_entity.pdbx_description
1 polymer ?
#
loop_
_entity_poly.entity_id
_entity_poly.type
_entity_poly.pdbx_seq_one_letter_code
_entity_poly.pdbx_strand_id
1 'polypeptide(L)'
;MFRSAACRLLLVAISPLSCAAAEPPLHLARLQALPLPSMRAESPTPARSPDPTRAYAIDAVSFYFDGLRVVAVGLDGAIAQGELGRQRLQAALDAGEVRFDGRRDAASGELRARVWIDGRPLAEVLR
;
A
#
# COMPACT_ATOMS: atom_id res chain seq x y z
N MET A 1 -4.45 6.69 -41.81
CA MET A 1 -3.27 7.57 -41.60
C MET A 1 -3.53 8.46 -40.40
N PHE A 2 -2.52 8.58 -39.55
CA PHE A 2 -2.52 9.19 -38.23
C PHE A 2 -2.74 10.71 -38.24
N ARG A 3 -3.15 11.22 -37.06
CA ARG A 3 -2.92 12.57 -36.51
C ARG A 3 -3.90 13.69 -36.89
N SER A 4 -4.65 14.15 -35.89
CA SER A 4 -4.41 15.51 -35.41
C SER A 4 -4.92 15.69 -33.99
N ALA A 5 -3.96 15.88 -33.09
CA ALA A 5 -4.16 16.31 -31.72
C ALA A 5 -4.05 17.84 -31.67
N ALA A 6 -5.01 18.50 -31.02
CA ALA A 6 -4.85 19.87 -30.55
C ALA A 6 -5.75 20.10 -29.33
N CYS A 7 -5.49 19.34 -28.27
CA CYS A 7 -6.00 19.65 -26.94
C CYS A 7 -4.99 20.63 -26.32
N ARG A 8 -5.29 21.94 -26.33
CA ARG A 8 -4.59 22.92 -25.50
C ARG A 8 -5.60 23.48 -24.50
N LEU A 9 -5.72 22.78 -23.37
CA LEU A 9 -6.48 23.24 -22.23
C LEU A 9 -5.61 24.25 -21.44
N LEU A 10 -6.18 25.43 -21.25
CA LEU A 10 -5.70 26.54 -20.43
C LEU A 10 -6.09 26.26 -18.97
N LEU A 11 -5.17 26.36 -18.00
CA LEU A 11 -5.47 26.63 -16.58
C LEU A 11 -4.16 27.00 -15.87
N VAL A 12 -3.91 28.29 -15.62
CA VAL A 12 -4.30 29.08 -14.43
C VAL A 12 -3.24 28.97 -13.34
N ALA A 13 -2.61 30.13 -13.11
CA ALA A 13 -1.66 30.42 -12.06
C ALA A 13 -2.33 30.44 -10.69
N ILE A 14 -1.69 29.84 -9.68
CA ILE A 14 -1.89 30.19 -8.28
C ILE A 14 -0.56 30.00 -7.53
N SER A 15 0.13 31.10 -7.25
CA SER A 15 0.99 31.21 -6.07
C SER A 15 0.18 31.89 -4.98
N PRO A 16 0.40 31.55 -3.71
CA PRO A 16 1.13 32.53 -2.91
C PRO A 16 2.19 31.95 -1.98
N LEU A 17 3.22 32.78 -1.84
CA LEU A 17 4.17 32.90 -0.73
C LEU A 17 3.60 32.42 0.62
N SER A 18 4.39 31.63 1.34
CA SER A 18 4.37 31.68 2.80
C SER A 18 5.79 31.93 3.30
N CYS A 19 5.93 33.11 3.88
CA CYS A 19 7.11 33.68 4.48
C CYS A 19 7.14 33.22 5.95
N ALA A 20 8.18 32.53 6.39
CA ALA A 20 8.43 32.30 7.80
C ALA A 20 9.88 32.68 8.10
N ALA A 21 9.99 33.77 8.85
CA ALA A 21 11.20 34.52 9.13
C ALA A 21 11.96 33.99 10.34
N ALA A 22 13.28 34.22 10.30
CA ALA A 22 14.16 34.64 11.38
C ALA A 22 14.58 33.64 12.50
N GLU A 23 15.87 33.31 12.49
CA GLU A 23 16.71 33.00 13.66
C GLU A 23 17.30 34.32 14.27
N PRO A 24 18.18 34.30 15.29
CA PRO A 24 18.06 33.99 16.73
C PRO A 24 18.48 35.25 17.58
N PRO A 25 18.62 35.29 18.96
CA PRO A 25 19.70 34.60 19.71
C PRO A 25 19.45 34.23 21.20
N LEU A 26 20.27 33.30 21.69
CA LEU A 26 20.87 33.16 23.04
C LEU A 26 20.10 33.59 24.31
N HIS A 27 19.74 32.61 25.15
CA HIS A 27 19.71 32.80 26.61
C HIS A 27 20.45 31.68 27.33
N LEU A 28 21.67 32.03 27.76
CA LEU A 28 22.47 31.33 28.76
C LEU A 28 21.74 31.41 30.11
N ALA A 29 21.24 30.29 30.62
CA ALA A 29 20.73 30.18 31.99
C ALA A 29 21.05 28.79 32.57
N ARG A 30 22.29 28.67 33.07
CA ARG A 30 22.67 28.05 34.34
C ARG A 30 21.60 27.21 35.04
N LEU A 31 21.73 25.88 34.98
CA LEU A 31 21.23 24.98 36.02
C LEU A 31 22.36 24.04 36.46
N GLN A 32 22.74 24.20 37.72
CA GLN A 32 23.65 23.35 38.45
C GLN A 32 22.92 22.09 38.95
N ALA A 33 23.73 21.05 39.21
CA ALA A 33 23.54 19.91 40.11
C ALA A 33 22.96 18.58 39.56
N LEU A 34 23.89 17.61 39.40
CA LEU A 34 23.89 16.17 39.76
C LEU A 34 22.60 15.33 39.52
N PRO A 35 22.69 14.12 38.91
CA PRO A 35 23.28 12.96 39.59
C PRO A 35 23.98 11.92 38.67
N LEU A 36 24.59 10.91 39.32
CA LEU A 36 25.26 9.70 38.82
C LEU A 36 24.70 9.12 37.49
N PRO A 37 25.52 8.43 36.66
CA PRO A 37 25.03 7.67 35.53
C PRO A 37 24.23 6.47 36.03
N SER A 38 22.94 6.69 36.28
CA SER A 38 21.97 5.61 36.42
C SER A 38 21.87 4.95 35.04
N MET A 39 22.46 3.76 34.91
CA MET A 39 22.20 2.83 33.83
C MET A 39 20.67 2.64 33.78
N ARG A 40 20.01 3.41 32.92
CA ARG A 40 18.64 3.11 32.51
C ARG A 40 18.74 1.79 31.79
N ALA A 41 18.31 0.72 32.45
CA ALA A 41 17.90 -0.49 31.77
C ALA A 41 16.96 -0.04 30.64
N GLU A 42 17.39 -0.21 29.40
CA GLU A 42 16.55 -0.02 28.25
C GLU A 42 15.35 -0.92 28.44
N SER A 43 14.21 -0.32 28.79
CA SER A 43 12.92 -0.99 28.77
C SER A 43 12.80 -1.65 27.39
N PRO A 44 12.47 -2.95 27.30
CA PRO A 44 12.31 -3.59 26.01
C PRO A 44 11.26 -2.80 25.23
N THR A 45 11.70 -2.17 24.14
CA THR A 45 10.82 -1.51 23.19
C THR A 45 9.71 -2.50 22.87
N PRO A 46 8.42 -2.17 23.10
CA PRO A 46 7.34 -3.07 22.74
C PRO A 46 7.49 -3.36 21.25
N ALA A 47 7.73 -4.63 20.91
CA ALA A 47 7.83 -5.09 19.55
C ALA A 47 6.56 -4.60 18.84
N ARG A 48 6.73 -3.62 17.95
CA ARG A 48 5.64 -3.08 17.15
C ARG A 48 5.10 -4.28 16.37
N SER A 49 3.88 -4.74 16.71
CA SER A 49 3.22 -5.80 15.97
C SER A 49 3.33 -5.46 14.49
N PRO A 50 3.75 -6.40 13.62
CA PRO A 50 3.84 -6.11 12.20
C PRO A 50 2.47 -5.59 11.76
N ASP A 51 2.47 -4.44 11.08
CA ASP A 51 1.26 -3.89 10.47
C ASP A 51 0.54 -5.03 9.73
N PRO A 52 -0.80 -5.15 9.83
CA PRO A 52 -1.52 -6.21 9.14
C PRO A 52 -1.13 -6.17 7.66
N THR A 53 -0.51 -7.24 7.18
CA THR A 53 -0.02 -7.33 5.80
C THR A 53 -1.18 -7.09 4.84
N ARG A 54 -1.23 -5.89 4.25
CA ARG A 54 -2.31 -5.50 3.34
C ARG A 54 -2.06 -6.07 1.95
N ALA A 55 -3.08 -6.72 1.42
CA ALA A 55 -3.11 -7.09 0.02
C ALA A 55 -3.32 -5.84 -0.86
N TYR A 56 -2.66 -5.77 -2.01
CA TYR A 56 -2.90 -4.69 -2.97
C TYR A 56 -2.94 -5.19 -4.41
N ALA A 57 -3.97 -4.77 -5.14
CA ALA A 57 -4.22 -5.17 -6.51
C ALA A 57 -3.26 -4.48 -7.49
N ILE A 58 -2.67 -5.28 -8.39
CA ILE A 58 -1.81 -4.84 -9.47
C ILE A 58 -2.64 -4.63 -10.74
N ASP A 59 -3.49 -5.61 -11.04
CA ASP A 59 -4.36 -5.63 -12.21
C ASP A 59 -5.69 -6.31 -11.82
N ALA A 60 -6.52 -6.70 -12.79
CA ALA A 60 -7.83 -7.31 -12.53
C ALA A 60 -7.75 -8.73 -11.94
N VAL A 61 -6.60 -9.41 -12.02
CA VAL A 61 -6.42 -10.81 -11.62
C VAL A 61 -5.22 -11.06 -10.70
N SER A 62 -4.36 -10.07 -10.52
CA SER A 62 -3.11 -10.18 -9.76
C SER A 62 -3.07 -9.18 -8.61
N PHE A 63 -2.53 -9.60 -7.48
CA PHE A 63 -2.28 -8.75 -6.32
C PHE A 63 -0.98 -9.16 -5.62
N TYR A 64 -0.46 -8.27 -4.78
CA TYR A 64 0.62 -8.60 -3.88
C TYR A 64 0.08 -8.89 -2.49
N PHE A 65 0.65 -9.89 -1.84
CA PHE A 65 0.40 -10.24 -0.46
C PHE A 65 1.73 -10.67 0.17
N ASP A 66 2.15 -10.00 1.24
CA ASP A 66 3.41 -10.30 1.94
C ASP A 66 4.65 -10.29 1.04
N GLY A 67 4.71 -9.35 0.10
CA GLY A 67 5.78 -9.27 -0.91
C GLY A 67 5.74 -10.36 -1.98
N LEU A 68 4.74 -11.25 -1.97
CA LEU A 68 4.52 -12.28 -2.98
C LEU A 68 3.49 -11.79 -4.00
N ARG A 69 3.84 -11.87 -5.29
CA ARG A 69 2.87 -11.67 -6.38
C ARG A 69 2.01 -12.91 -6.51
N VAL A 70 0.71 -12.76 -6.29
CA VAL A 70 -0.31 -13.78 -6.42
C VAL A 70 -1.13 -13.51 -7.68
N VAL A 71 -1.26 -14.52 -8.53
CA VAL A 71 -2.12 -14.52 -9.71
C VAL A 71 -3.31 -15.40 -9.39
N ALA A 72 -4.49 -14.78 -9.26
CA ALA A 72 -5.72 -15.48 -8.96
C ALA A 72 -6.19 -16.28 -10.18
N VAL A 73 -6.42 -17.58 -9.99
CA VAL A 73 -6.90 -18.48 -11.05
C VAL A 73 -8.43 -18.60 -11.02
N GLY A 74 -9.04 -18.78 -12.18
CA GLY A 74 -10.49 -18.98 -12.31
C GLY A 74 -11.32 -17.69 -12.22
N LEU A 75 -10.71 -16.54 -12.52
CA LEU A 75 -11.41 -15.25 -12.65
C LEU A 75 -11.89 -14.95 -14.07
N ASP A 76 -11.78 -15.92 -14.98
CA ASP A 76 -12.17 -15.76 -16.38
C ASP A 76 -13.64 -15.33 -16.49
N GLY A 77 -13.87 -14.12 -17.02
CA GLY A 77 -15.21 -13.53 -17.16
C GLY A 77 -15.87 -13.08 -15.85
N ALA A 78 -15.23 -13.25 -14.69
CA ALA A 78 -15.76 -12.79 -13.40
C ALA A 78 -15.53 -11.29 -13.16
N ILE A 79 -14.56 -10.68 -13.84
CA ILE A 79 -14.18 -9.29 -13.63
C ILE A 79 -13.85 -8.58 -14.95
N ALA A 80 -14.26 -7.31 -15.04
CA ALA A 80 -13.88 -6.44 -16.15
C ALA A 80 -12.36 -6.25 -16.18
N GLN A 81 -11.76 -6.20 -17.38
CA GLN A 81 -10.32 -5.99 -17.51
C GLN A 81 -9.95 -4.50 -17.36
N GLY A 82 -8.66 -4.23 -17.14
CA GLY A 82 -8.14 -2.88 -16.99
C GLY A 82 -8.43 -2.25 -15.62
N GLU A 83 -8.51 -0.93 -15.59
CA GLU A 83 -8.53 -0.15 -14.36
C GLU A 83 -9.76 -0.43 -13.47
N LEU A 84 -10.94 -0.61 -14.09
CA LEU A 84 -12.16 -0.97 -13.34
C LEU A 84 -12.01 -2.33 -12.63
N GLY A 85 -11.37 -3.29 -13.29
CA GLY A 85 -11.09 -4.59 -12.69
C GLY A 85 -10.14 -4.49 -11.51
N ARG A 86 -9.04 -3.75 -11.69
CA ARG A 86 -8.08 -3.50 -10.61
C ARG A 86 -8.76 -2.88 -9.37
N GLN A 87 -9.63 -1.89 -9.57
CA GLN A 87 -10.37 -1.25 -8.48
C GLN A 87 -11.35 -2.20 -7.78
N ARG A 88 -12.08 -3.02 -8.55
CA ARG A 88 -12.99 -4.04 -7.99
C ARG A 88 -12.23 -5.11 -7.20
N LEU A 89 -11.10 -5.57 -7.73
CA LEU A 89 -10.23 -6.51 -7.03
C LEU A 89 -9.72 -5.89 -5.73
N GLN A 90 -9.25 -4.65 -5.76
CA GLN A 90 -8.80 -3.93 -4.56
C GLN A 90 -9.93 -3.85 -3.52
N ALA A 91 -11.14 -3.46 -3.92
CA ALA A 91 -12.28 -3.39 -3.02
C ALA A 91 -12.63 -4.76 -2.40
N ALA A 92 -12.51 -5.85 -3.16
CA ALA A 92 -12.73 -7.20 -2.64
C ALA A 92 -11.64 -7.62 -1.64
N LEU A 93 -10.37 -7.26 -1.88
CA LEU A 93 -9.27 -7.53 -0.96
C LEU A 93 -9.37 -6.73 0.33
N ASP A 94 -9.86 -5.49 0.24
CA ASP A 94 -10.08 -4.63 1.41
C ASP A 94 -11.31 -5.02 2.24
N ALA A 95 -12.22 -5.83 1.67
CA ALA A 95 -13.48 -6.20 2.31
C ALA A 95 -13.31 -7.22 3.45
N GLY A 96 -12.25 -8.02 3.45
CA GLY A 96 -12.15 -9.16 4.37
C GLY A 96 -10.81 -9.87 4.40
N GLU A 97 -10.78 -11.02 5.07
CA GLU A 97 -9.59 -11.85 5.21
C GLU A 97 -9.28 -12.56 3.89
N VAL A 98 -8.06 -12.35 3.38
CA VAL A 98 -7.56 -12.98 2.15
C VAL A 98 -6.90 -14.31 2.47
N ARG A 99 -7.41 -15.39 1.87
CA ARG A 99 -6.80 -16.73 1.93
C ARG A 99 -6.55 -17.23 0.51
N PHE A 100 -5.43 -17.93 0.30
CA PHE A 100 -5.10 -18.49 -1.00
C PHE A 100 -4.40 -19.84 -0.87
N ASP A 101 -4.66 -20.71 -1.84
CA ASP A 101 -4.02 -22.02 -1.98
C ASP A 101 -3.58 -22.20 -3.43
N GLY A 102 -2.31 -22.56 -3.61
CA GLY A 102 -1.71 -22.52 -4.93
C GLY A 102 -0.28 -23.03 -4.97
N ARG A 103 0.30 -22.95 -6.16
CA ARG A 103 1.67 -23.37 -6.41
C ARG A 103 2.47 -22.24 -7.03
N ARG A 104 3.70 -22.08 -6.55
CA ARG A 104 4.64 -21.13 -7.14
C ARG A 104 5.13 -21.67 -8.47
N ASP A 105 5.08 -20.82 -9.49
CA ASP A 105 5.67 -21.08 -10.78
C ASP A 105 7.19 -20.95 -10.69
N ALA A 106 7.92 -21.99 -11.10
CA ALA A 106 9.38 -22.02 -10.99
C ALA A 106 10.08 -21.08 -12.00
N ALA A 107 9.42 -20.76 -13.11
CA ALA A 107 9.98 -19.92 -14.16
C ALA A 107 9.68 -18.43 -13.92
N SER A 108 8.45 -18.08 -13.51
CA SER A 108 8.08 -16.68 -13.27
C SER A 108 8.24 -16.23 -11.81
N GLY A 109 8.33 -17.17 -10.86
CA GLY A 109 8.35 -16.88 -9.42
C GLY A 109 6.99 -16.43 -8.85
N GLU A 110 5.95 -16.37 -9.69
CA GLU A 110 4.61 -15.95 -9.30
C GLU A 110 3.85 -17.09 -8.61
N LEU A 111 3.00 -16.76 -7.64
CA LEU A 111 2.11 -17.74 -7.01
C LEU A 111 0.79 -17.79 -7.77
N ARG A 112 0.53 -18.88 -8.50
CA ARG A 112 -0.78 -19.12 -9.12
C ARG A 112 -1.66 -19.83 -8.10
N ALA A 113 -2.72 -19.16 -7.64
CA ALA A 113 -3.53 -19.64 -6.53
C ALA A 113 -5.03 -19.40 -6.73
N ARG A 114 -5.84 -20.30 -6.15
CA ARG A 114 -7.25 -20.03 -5.91
C ARG A 114 -7.34 -19.15 -4.67
N VAL A 115 -8.23 -18.16 -4.71
CA VAL A 115 -8.30 -17.10 -3.70
C VAL A 115 -9.71 -17.06 -3.11
N TRP A 116 -9.77 -16.85 -1.79
CA TRP A 116 -11.00 -16.69 -1.02
C TRP A 116 -10.93 -15.41 -0.18
N ILE A 117 -12.07 -14.74 -0.06
CA ILE A 117 -12.28 -13.58 0.82
C ILE A 117 -13.36 -13.95 1.83
N ASP A 118 -13.05 -13.92 3.12
CA ASP A 118 -13.95 -14.36 4.20
C ASP A 118 -14.55 -15.76 3.95
N GLY A 119 -13.74 -16.67 3.40
CA GLY A 119 -14.16 -18.03 3.06
C GLY A 119 -14.96 -18.19 1.77
N ARG A 120 -15.29 -17.11 1.05
CA ARG A 120 -15.98 -17.17 -0.25
C ARG A 120 -14.99 -17.09 -1.41
N PRO A 121 -15.17 -17.88 -2.48
CA PRO A 121 -14.31 -17.80 -3.66
C PRO A 121 -14.31 -16.39 -4.25
N LEU A 122 -13.13 -15.86 -4.59
CA LEU A 122 -12.99 -14.51 -5.13
C LEU A 122 -13.84 -14.28 -6.39
N ALA A 123 -13.99 -15.30 -7.25
CA ALA A 123 -14.85 -15.25 -8.43
C ALA A 123 -16.34 -15.02 -8.10
N GLU A 124 -16.81 -15.44 -6.92
CA GLU A 124 -18.18 -15.19 -6.45
C GLU A 124 -18.34 -13.79 -5.88
N VAL A 125 -17.29 -13.25 -5.26
CA VAL A 125 -17.28 -11.90 -4.67
C VAL A 125 -17.28 -10.80 -5.74
N LEU A 126 -16.72 -11.09 -6.92
CA LEU A 126 -16.53 -10.11 -8.01
C LEU A 126 -17.67 -10.05 -9.04
N ARG A 127 -18.62 -10.99 -8.97
CA ARG A 127 -19.81 -11.05 -9.84
C ARG A 127 -20.85 -9.99 -9.46
#